data_AF-A0A2I0L3U3-F1
#
_entry.id   AF-A0A2I0L3U3-F1
#
_cell.length_a   1.000
_cell.length_b   1.000
_cell.length_c   1.000
_cell.angle_alpha   90.00
_cell.angle_beta   90.00
_cell.angle_gamma   90.00
#
_symmetry.space_group_name_H-M   'P 1'
#
loop_
_entity.id
_entity.type
_entity.pdbx_description
1 polymer ?
#
loop_
_entity_poly.entity_id
_entity_poly.type
_entity_poly.pdbx_seq_one_letter_code
_entity_poly.pdbx_strand_id
1 'polypeptide(L)'
;MNHERPIETWEEMKTVMRRRFVPLYYYRDLHLKLQSLRQETRSVEDYHKEMEIALIRANIEEDEEATMARFLCGLNREIANVVELQHYVEIEEMVSMAMKVERQLKRGRPAKNEGGSYSRSSNWKSK
;
A
#
# COMPACT_ATOMS: atom_id res chain seq x y z
N MET A 1 23.63 20.70 39.90
CA MET A 1 24.56 20.31 38.81
C MET A 1 23.89 19.23 37.99
N ASN A 2 23.84 19.38 36.68
CA ASN A 2 23.38 18.31 35.79
C ASN A 2 24.50 17.27 35.74
N HIS A 3 24.30 16.11 36.37
CA HIS A 3 25.29 15.03 36.51
C HIS A 3 25.32 14.09 35.28
N GLU A 4 24.84 14.54 34.13
CA GLU A 4 24.89 13.74 32.91
C GLU A 4 26.28 13.90 32.29
N ARG A 5 26.94 12.78 31.97
CA ARG A 5 28.24 12.79 31.31
C ARG A 5 28.15 13.67 30.05
N PRO A 6 29.16 14.50 29.76
CA PRO A 6 29.23 15.22 28.50
C PRO A 6 29.05 14.27 27.34
N ILE A 7 28.29 14.69 26.33
CA ILE A 7 28.13 13.93 25.09
C ILE A 7 29.42 14.11 24.28
N GLU A 8 30.13 13.01 24.04
CA GLU A 8 31.45 13.02 23.41
C GLU A 8 31.37 12.74 21.90
N THR A 9 30.28 12.15 21.44
CA THR A 9 30.09 11.82 20.02
C THR A 9 28.73 12.22 19.46
N TRP A 10 28.67 12.34 18.13
CA TRP A 10 27.41 12.57 17.42
C TRP A 10 26.41 11.41 17.60
N GLU A 11 26.88 10.17 17.70
CA GLU A 11 26.01 9.01 17.92
C GLU A 11 25.40 8.99 19.33
N GLU A 12 26.16 9.41 20.34
CA GLU A 12 25.63 9.62 21.68
C GLU A 12 24.58 10.73 21.69
N MET A 13 24.82 11.84 20.99
CA MET A 13 23.83 12.92 20.82
C MET A 13 22.53 12.39 20.22
N LYS A 14 22.61 11.64 19.10
CA LYS A 14 21.42 11.03 18.48
C LYS A 14 20.70 10.08 19.42
N THR A 15 21.43 9.31 20.21
CA THR A 15 20.86 8.33 21.15
C THR A 15 20.08 9.03 22.27
N VAL A 16 20.67 10.07 22.88
CA VAL A 16 20.01 10.88 23.92
C VAL A 16 18.78 11.58 23.35
N MET A 17 18.90 12.21 22.18
CA MET A 17 17.78 12.89 21.52
C MET A 17 16.64 11.93 21.17
N ARG A 18 16.95 10.74 20.64
CA ARG A 18 15.94 9.71 20.36
C ARG A 18 15.23 9.27 21.63
N ARG A 19 15.98 8.94 22.69
CA ARG A 19 15.39 8.52 23.98
C ARG A 19 14.48 9.60 24.59
N ARG A 20 14.80 10.87 24.39
CA ARG A 20 14.06 12.00 24.99
C ARG A 20 12.81 12.39 24.20
N PHE A 21 12.88 12.32 22.87
CA PHE A 21 11.86 12.92 22.01
C PHE A 21 11.08 11.91 21.15
N VAL A 22 11.56 10.67 21.01
CA VAL A 22 10.87 9.63 20.27
C VAL A 22 10.10 8.73 21.26
N PRO A 23 8.77 8.61 21.14
CA PRO A 23 8.00 7.69 21.97
C PRO A 23 8.50 6.25 21.84
N LEU A 24 8.48 5.49 22.95
CA LEU A 24 8.95 4.10 22.99
C LEU A 24 8.23 3.18 21.98
N TYR A 25 6.99 3.52 21.61
CA TYR A 25 6.17 2.76 20.67
C TYR A 25 6.30 3.22 19.21
N TYR A 26 7.06 4.28 18.92
CA TYR A 26 7.18 4.85 17.57
C TYR A 26 7.61 3.83 16.52
N TYR A 27 8.70 3.09 16.80
CA TYR A 27 9.19 2.06 15.87
C TYR A 27 8.19 0.92 15.73
N ARG A 28 7.52 0.52 16.81
CA ARG A 28 6.45 -0.49 16.76
C ARG A 28 5.31 -0.03 15.84
N ASP A 29 4.89 1.23 15.94
CA ASP A 29 3.81 1.77 15.09
C ASP A 29 4.21 1.79 13.61
N LEU A 30 5.48 2.12 13.30
CA LEU A 30 5.99 2.04 11.93
C LEU A 30 5.94 0.60 11.39
N HIS A 31 6.38 -0.38 12.19
CA HIS A 31 6.36 -1.79 11.81
C HIS A 31 4.94 -2.30 11.64
N LEU A 32 4.03 -1.93 12.55
CA LEU A 32 2.61 -2.28 12.44
C LEU A 32 1.98 -1.66 11.20
N LYS A 33 2.27 -0.38 10.91
CA LYS A 33 1.79 0.30 9.71
C LYS A 33 2.26 -0.40 8.44
N LEU A 34 3.53 -0.82 8.38
CA LEU A 34 4.07 -1.59 7.26
C LEU A 34 3.41 -2.97 7.14
N GLN A 35 3.24 -3.69 8.26
CA GLN A 35 2.60 -5.02 8.27
C GLN A 35 1.13 -4.97 7.88
N SER A 36 0.41 -3.91 8.24
CA SER A 36 -0.99 -3.72 7.89
C SER A 36 -1.19 -3.05 6.53
N LEU A 37 -0.13 -2.74 5.80
CA LEU A 37 -0.22 -2.02 4.53
C LEU A 37 -0.88 -2.91 3.47
N ARG A 38 -2.01 -2.45 2.92
CA ARG A 38 -2.74 -3.13 1.83
C ARG A 38 -3.12 -2.14 0.75
N GLN A 39 -3.28 -2.58 -0.50
CA GLN A 39 -3.70 -1.74 -1.61
C GLN A 39 -5.04 -1.04 -1.32
N GLU A 40 -6.04 -1.81 -0.89
CA GLU A 40 -7.39 -1.33 -0.60
C GLU A 40 -8.01 -0.57 -1.79
N THR A 41 -8.50 0.65 -1.59
CA THR A 41 -9.09 1.48 -2.64
C THR A 41 -8.06 2.24 -3.46
N ARG A 42 -6.76 2.14 -3.13
CA ARG A 42 -5.68 2.85 -3.82
C ARG A 42 -5.34 2.18 -5.14
N SER A 43 -4.74 2.96 -6.04
CA SER A 43 -4.12 2.37 -7.23
C SER A 43 -2.95 1.47 -6.83
N VAL A 44 -2.62 0.49 -7.68
CA VAL A 44 -1.41 -0.33 -7.50
C VAL A 44 -0.15 0.54 -7.38
N GLU A 45 -0.09 1.64 -8.15
CA GLU A 45 1.05 2.56 -8.14
C GLU A 45 1.18 3.31 -6.80
N ASP A 46 0.07 3.85 -6.27
CA ASP A 46 0.07 4.55 -4.98
C ASP A 46 0.37 3.60 -3.83
N TYR A 47 -0.10 2.35 -3.94
CA TYR A 47 0.21 1.30 -2.98
C TYR A 47 1.71 0.97 -2.97
N HIS A 48 2.33 0.77 -4.14
CA HIS A 48 3.77 0.52 -4.24
C HIS A 48 4.59 1.67 -3.64
N LYS A 49 4.26 2.92 -4.01
CA LYS A 49 4.95 4.10 -3.47
C LYS A 49 4.86 4.18 -1.94
N GLU A 50 3.69 3.94 -1.36
CA GLU A 50 3.55 3.96 0.10
C GLU A 50 4.31 2.80 0.76
N MET A 51 4.43 1.65 0.10
CA MET A 51 5.24 0.52 0.58
C MET A 51 6.73 0.88 0.63
N GLU A 52 7.28 1.46 -0.44
CA GLU A 52 8.68 1.93 -0.48
C GLU A 52 8.95 2.97 0.62
N ILE A 53 8.04 3.94 0.78
CA ILE A 53 8.13 4.95 1.84
C ILE A 53 8.08 4.31 3.24
N ALA A 54 7.22 3.30 3.44
CA ALA A 54 7.09 2.63 4.72
C ALA A 54 8.34 1.81 5.08
N LEU A 55 8.94 1.11 4.12
CA LEU A 55 10.21 0.39 4.31
C LEU A 55 11.34 1.33 4.72
N ILE A 56 11.50 2.45 4.01
CA ILE A 56 12.51 3.48 4.32
C ILE A 56 12.28 4.05 5.73
N ARG A 57 11.04 4.39 6.09
CA ARG A 57 10.72 4.97 7.40
C ARG A 57 10.93 4.00 8.56
N ALA A 58 10.60 2.73 8.34
CA ALA A 58 10.83 1.67 9.33
C ALA A 58 12.31 1.27 9.44
N ASN A 59 13.17 1.75 8.53
CA ASN A 59 14.57 1.37 8.41
C ASN A 59 14.72 -0.16 8.26
N ILE A 60 13.90 -0.74 7.38
CA ILE A 60 13.90 -2.17 7.08
C ILE A 60 14.56 -2.36 5.72
N GLU A 61 15.61 -3.17 5.71
CA GLU A 61 16.19 -3.73 4.49
C GLU A 61 15.64 -5.15 4.35
N GLU A 62 14.78 -5.35 3.36
CA GLU A 62 14.26 -6.67 3.01
C GLU A 62 15.04 -7.21 1.80
N ASP A 63 15.17 -8.53 1.74
CA ASP A 63 15.54 -9.16 0.48
C ASP A 63 14.43 -8.96 -0.56
N GLU A 64 14.80 -9.14 -1.83
CA GLU A 64 13.90 -8.91 -2.95
C GLU A 64 12.68 -9.83 -2.91
N GLU A 65 12.87 -11.11 -2.58
CA GLU A 65 11.78 -12.09 -2.51
C GLU A 65 10.80 -11.76 -1.37
N ALA A 66 11.29 -11.33 -0.21
CA ALA A 66 10.46 -10.84 0.88
C ALA A 66 9.67 -9.59 0.49
N THR A 67 10.29 -8.66 -0.24
CA THR A 67 9.64 -7.45 -0.77
C THR A 67 8.53 -7.81 -1.75
N MET A 68 8.80 -8.75 -2.68
CA MET A 68 7.83 -9.26 -3.65
C MET A 68 6.66 -9.97 -2.96
N ALA A 69 6.93 -10.86 -2.01
CA ALA A 69 5.91 -11.55 -1.24
C ALA A 69 5.02 -10.57 -0.46
N ARG A 70 5.62 -9.54 0.15
CA ARG A 70 4.89 -8.46 0.83
C ARG A 70 3.99 -7.70 -0.13
N PHE A 71 4.55 -7.28 -1.27
CA PHE A 71 3.78 -6.57 -2.30
C PHE A 71 2.56 -7.39 -2.73
N LEU A 72 2.77 -8.65 -3.11
CA LEU A 72 1.74 -9.58 -3.56
C LEU A 72 0.66 -9.79 -2.49
N CYS A 73 1.04 -9.99 -1.23
CA CYS A 73 0.11 -10.21 -0.12
C CYS A 73 -0.76 -8.98 0.20
N GLY A 74 -0.24 -7.77 -0.02
CA GLY A 74 -0.98 -6.53 0.19
C GLY A 74 -1.84 -6.10 -1.00
N LEU A 75 -1.65 -6.66 -2.20
CA LEU A 75 -2.50 -6.39 -3.36
C LEU A 75 -3.97 -6.79 -3.10
N ASN A 76 -4.87 -6.15 -3.84
CA ASN A 76 -6.27 -6.60 -3.90
C ASN A 76 -6.34 -8.01 -4.47
N ARG A 77 -7.16 -8.87 -3.85
CA ARG A 77 -7.20 -10.31 -4.15
C ARG A 77 -7.46 -10.64 -5.63
N GLU A 78 -8.30 -9.86 -6.30
CA GLU A 78 -8.58 -10.04 -7.73
C GLU A 78 -7.35 -9.78 -8.62
N ILE A 79 -6.44 -8.90 -8.20
CA ILE A 79 -5.18 -8.61 -8.89
C ILE A 79 -4.13 -9.67 -8.51
N ALA A 80 -3.98 -9.93 -7.20
CA ALA A 80 -2.99 -10.87 -6.67
C ALA A 80 -3.11 -12.27 -7.31
N ASN A 81 -4.33 -12.79 -7.41
CA ASN A 81 -4.60 -14.11 -8.01
C ASN A 81 -4.12 -14.22 -9.47
N VAL A 82 -4.11 -13.10 -10.22
CA VAL A 82 -3.65 -13.10 -11.62
C VAL A 82 -2.13 -12.96 -11.68
N VAL A 83 -1.58 -12.08 -10.86
CA VAL A 83 -0.13 -11.81 -10.81
C VAL A 83 0.65 -13.03 -10.32
N GLU A 84 0.16 -13.73 -9.30
CA GLU A 84 0.78 -14.96 -8.73
C GLU A 84 1.00 -16.06 -9.78
N LEU A 85 0.20 -16.08 -10.85
CA LEU A 85 0.30 -17.08 -11.92
C LEU A 85 1.26 -16.68 -13.03
N GLN A 86 1.79 -15.45 -13.01
CA GLN A 86 2.73 -14.97 -14.01
C GLN A 86 4.17 -15.25 -13.57
N HIS A 87 5.06 -15.36 -14.55
CA HIS A 87 6.49 -15.38 -14.28
C HIS A 87 7.00 -13.93 -14.16
N TYR A 88 7.68 -13.65 -13.07
CA TYR A 88 8.41 -12.41 -12.78
C TYR A 88 9.68 -12.78 -12.01
N VAL A 89 10.72 -11.97 -12.14
CA VAL A 89 11.97 -12.14 -11.38
C VAL A 89 12.21 -10.96 -10.44
N GLU A 90 11.83 -9.76 -10.88
CA GLU A 90 12.06 -8.50 -10.15
C GLU A 90 10.75 -7.85 -9.73
N ILE A 91 10.79 -7.04 -8.67
CA ILE A 91 9.62 -6.33 -8.14
C ILE A 91 9.01 -5.38 -9.19
N GLU A 92 9.83 -4.73 -10.01
CA GLU A 92 9.39 -3.81 -11.07
C GLU A 92 8.51 -4.51 -12.11
N GLU A 93 8.85 -5.75 -12.47
CA GLU A 93 8.06 -6.58 -13.37
C GLU A 93 6.70 -6.92 -12.75
N MET A 94 6.71 -7.35 -11.49
CA MET A 94 5.50 -7.67 -10.72
C MET A 94 4.56 -6.46 -10.62
N VAL A 95 5.10 -5.27 -10.32
CA VAL A 95 4.33 -4.01 -10.24
C VAL A 95 3.71 -3.66 -11.58
N SER A 96 4.47 -3.75 -12.68
CA SER A 96 3.99 -3.47 -14.03
C SER A 96 2.84 -4.40 -14.44
N MET A 97 2.96 -5.70 -14.11
CA MET A 97 1.89 -6.68 -14.33
C MET A 97 0.64 -6.36 -13.51
N ALA A 98 0.80 -6.08 -12.21
CA ALA A 98 -0.31 -5.70 -11.34
C ALA A 98 -1.05 -4.44 -11.86
N MET A 99 -0.32 -3.42 -12.31
CA MET A 99 -0.91 -2.23 -12.94
C MET A 99 -1.66 -2.56 -14.25
N LYS A 100 -1.14 -3.49 -15.05
CA LYS A 100 -1.81 -3.94 -16.29
C LYS A 100 -3.13 -4.65 -15.98
N VAL A 101 -3.13 -5.54 -14.98
CA VAL A 101 -4.33 -6.24 -14.50
C VAL A 101 -5.34 -5.24 -13.95
N GLU A 102 -4.92 -4.29 -13.12
CA GLU A 102 -5.81 -3.24 -12.59
C GLU A 102 -6.51 -2.45 -13.70
N ARG A 103 -5.77 -2.05 -14.74
CA ARG A 103 -6.34 -1.38 -15.92
C ARG A 103 -7.37 -2.23 -16.66
N GLN A 104 -7.14 -3.54 -16.77
CA GLN A 104 -8.08 -4.46 -17.42
C GLN A 104 -9.36 -4.61 -16.59
N LEU A 105 -9.26 -4.74 -15.27
CA LEU A 105 -10.41 -4.83 -14.37
C LEU A 105 -11.26 -3.56 -14.41
N LYS A 106 -10.63 -2.38 -14.48
CA LYS A 106 -11.33 -1.09 -14.64
C LYS A 106 -12.10 -1.00 -15.97
N ARG A 107 -11.62 -1.64 -17.04
CA ARG A 107 -12.30 -1.68 -18.36
C ARG A 107 -13.45 -2.69 -18.40
N GLY A 108 -13.32 -3.80 -17.67
CA GLY A 108 -14.30 -4.89 -17.64
C GLY A 108 -15.49 -4.66 -16.70
N ARG A 109 -15.44 -3.66 -15.81
CA ARG A 109 -16.60 -3.29 -14.99
C ARG A 109 -17.61 -2.53 -15.86
N PRO A 110 -18.82 -3.06 -16.10
CA PRO A 110 -19.88 -2.25 -16.70
C PRO A 110 -20.11 -1.04 -15.80
N ALA A 111 -20.18 0.15 -16.40
CA ALA A 111 -20.51 1.36 -15.66
C ALA A 111 -21.77 1.07 -14.84
N LYS A 112 -21.68 1.16 -13.51
CA LYS A 112 -22.86 1.08 -12.65
C LYS A 112 -23.81 2.17 -13.11
N ASN A 113 -24.89 1.76 -13.77
CA ASN A 113 -25.95 2.65 -14.18
C ASN A 113 -26.71 3.05 -12.92
N GLU A 114 -26.18 4.05 -12.21
CA GLU A 114 -26.89 4.69 -11.11
C GLU A 114 -27.99 5.59 -11.70
N GLY A 115 -29.21 5.06 -11.69
CA GLY A 115 -30.43 5.85 -11.50
C GLY A 115 -30.88 6.78 -12.62
N GLY A 116 -31.70 6.26 -13.54
CA GLY A 116 -32.59 7.07 -14.37
C GLY A 116 -33.91 6.34 -14.58
N SER A 117 -34.87 6.55 -13.69
CA SER A 117 -36.22 5.97 -13.73
C SER A 117 -36.90 6.23 -15.07
N TYR A 118 -37.13 5.19 -15.88
CA TYR A 118 -38.01 5.30 -17.03
C TYR A 118 -39.47 5.18 -16.55
N SER A 119 -40.14 6.31 -16.37
CA SER A 119 -41.60 6.34 -16.26
C SER A 119 -42.19 5.84 -17.58
N ARG A 120 -42.71 4.62 -17.57
CA ARG A 120 -43.41 4.00 -18.69
C ARG A 120 -44.83 4.57 -18.76
N SER A 121 -44.99 5.69 -19.46
CA SER A 121 -46.33 6.17 -19.86
C SER A 121 -46.95 5.15 -20.84
N SER A 122 -48.05 4.53 -20.44
CA SER A 122 -48.86 3.67 -21.30
C SER A 122 -50.04 4.48 -21.83
N ASN A 123 -50.04 4.74 -23.14
CA ASN A 123 -51.14 5.39 -23.83
C ASN A 123 -52.07 4.29 -24.38
N TRP A 124 -53.17 4.01 -23.67
CA TRP A 124 -54.24 3.17 -24.19
C TRP A 124 -55.22 4.02 -25.01
N LYS A 125 -55.17 3.86 -26.33
CA LYS A 125 -56.27 4.28 -27.21
C LYS A 125 -57.33 3.19 -27.21
N SER A 126 -58.50 3.47 -26.64
CA SER A 126 -59.72 2.71 -26.93
C SER A 126 -60.44 3.34 -28.13
N LYS A 127 -61.03 2.43 -28.90
CA LYS A 127 -61.66 2.60 -30.20
C LYS A 127 -63.10 3.07 -30.07
#